data_AF-A0A179IFX6-F1
#
_entry.id   AF-A0A179IFX6-F1
#
_cell.length_a   1.000
_cell.length_b   1.000
_cell.length_c   1.000
_cell.angle_alpha   90.00
_cell.angle_beta   90.00
_cell.angle_gamma   90.00
#
_symmetry.space_group_name_H-M   'P 1'
#
loop_
_entity.id
_entity.type
_entity.pdbx_description
1 polymer ?
#
loop_
_entity_poly.entity_id
_entity_poly.type
_entity_poly.pdbx_seq_one_letter_code
_entity_poly.pdbx_strand_id
1 'polypeptide(L)'
;MLMPNSVVEAYATVEPGLSVQGVVKSPLPPSASSSDQGSSHDGSFRPTKGGLGMALLYTAALMLLDLLPLLATVPIWGLMPILVKDYTNFRQLSIGLIVMSAPGTVIGILLYTASVVIIVRLANLAIRPGSHSWNSTAAFCAWLIHFLMMDFRAAMFPIFASLFTPVWLRLLGAKIGRNVESSTVVPMPSLLTVSDNAFLADDVLIAPFELSGGRMHLGPVTVGNKTFLGNSAIVDPGISVPDNSLIGVLGSAPGGLGEKQMQAGTSWLGRPPISLPRKVDSNIDHSLTFAPPKKLVLARALIESCRAIPLLLGGFIPSMASLGTLWILCRFGVGFGILAGGGLLVGGALVAAAICIAAKWTLTPNVKAGSTHPLWSSFVWRNELADSFLQSMALPLMVRFFYGTPVLALFFRALGAKIGRGTWIESHLLPEADLCRVGDGATINRGSLLQTHLFHDRLMRLDEVELCNGATLGPLTASLPGTVIGAGTTVYPVSLVMRGEHLPGSTRWRGNPVRPWSECADATKIGKSSRSSSWDSPSPV
;
A
#
# COMPACT_ATOMS: atom_id res chain seq x y z
N MET A 1 -6.26 -5.73 -12.35
CA MET A 1 -6.04 -7.19 -12.30
C MET A 1 -6.58 -7.82 -13.58
N LEU A 2 -5.81 -8.70 -14.22
CA LEU A 2 -6.27 -9.46 -15.39
C LEU A 2 -6.81 -10.82 -14.92
N MET A 3 -8.02 -11.18 -15.34
CA MET A 3 -8.62 -12.49 -15.07
C MET A 3 -8.11 -13.55 -16.08
N PRO A 4 -8.27 -14.85 -15.81
CA PRO A 4 -7.99 -15.90 -16.78
C PRO A 4 -8.68 -15.65 -18.13
N ASN A 5 -7.98 -15.98 -19.23
CA ASN A 5 -8.41 -15.74 -20.62
C ASN A 5 -8.62 -14.27 -21.01
N SER A 6 -8.14 -13.30 -20.22
CA SER A 6 -8.16 -11.89 -20.62
C SER A 6 -7.07 -11.59 -21.64
N VAL A 7 -7.42 -10.86 -22.69
CA VAL A 7 -6.50 -10.38 -23.72
C VAL A 7 -6.50 -8.86 -23.65
N VAL A 8 -5.34 -8.25 -23.43
CA VAL A 8 -5.17 -6.80 -23.56
C VAL A 8 -4.60 -6.56 -24.95
N GLU A 9 -5.37 -5.93 -25.84
CA GLU A 9 -4.89 -5.60 -27.18
C GLU A 9 -3.75 -4.57 -27.12
N ALA A 10 -2.96 -4.48 -28.20
CA ALA A 10 -1.89 -3.50 -28.29
C ALA A 10 -2.43 -2.08 -28.07
N TYR A 11 -1.78 -1.32 -27.17
CA TYR A 11 -2.16 0.04 -26.76
C TYR A 11 -3.51 0.19 -26.04
N ALA A 12 -4.19 -0.91 -25.69
CA ALA A 12 -5.33 -0.86 -24.79
C ALA A 12 -4.90 -0.42 -23.38
N THR A 13 -5.67 0.49 -22.77
CA THR A 13 -5.40 1.00 -21.42
C THR A 13 -6.25 0.25 -20.40
N VAL A 14 -5.65 -0.17 -19.29
CA VAL A 14 -6.36 -0.75 -18.15
C VAL A 14 -6.23 0.21 -16.98
N GLU A 15 -7.34 0.83 -16.57
CA GLU A 15 -7.34 1.71 -15.40
C GLU A 15 -6.83 0.96 -14.14
N PRO A 16 -6.14 1.66 -13.22
CA PRO A 16 -5.77 1.09 -11.93
C PRO A 16 -7.03 0.57 -11.23
N GLY A 17 -6.93 -0.46 -10.37
CA GLY A 17 -8.04 -0.93 -9.53
C GLY A 17 -9.29 -1.46 -10.25
N LEU A 18 -9.20 -1.90 -11.51
CA LEU A 18 -10.25 -2.71 -12.17
C LEU A 18 -9.88 -4.20 -12.23
N SER A 19 -10.90 -5.08 -12.20
CA SER A 19 -10.78 -6.47 -12.62
C SER A 19 -11.24 -6.62 -14.08
N VAL A 20 -10.36 -7.08 -14.95
CA VAL A 20 -10.61 -7.19 -16.40
C VAL A 20 -10.87 -8.64 -16.79
N GLN A 21 -11.91 -8.90 -17.57
CA GLN A 21 -12.21 -10.21 -18.17
C GLN A 21 -12.47 -10.06 -19.68
N GLY A 22 -11.97 -11.00 -20.48
CA GLY A 22 -12.15 -10.99 -21.94
C GLY A 22 -11.19 -10.04 -22.65
N VAL A 23 -11.58 -9.55 -23.83
CA VAL A 23 -10.72 -8.69 -24.65
C VAL A 23 -10.90 -7.22 -24.24
N VAL A 24 -9.85 -6.60 -23.68
CA VAL A 24 -9.75 -5.14 -23.60
C VAL A 24 -9.33 -4.66 -24.97
N LYS A 25 -10.28 -4.10 -25.70
CA LYS A 25 -10.00 -3.54 -27.01
C LYS A 25 -9.13 -2.31 -26.91
N SER A 26 -8.25 -2.14 -27.89
CA SER A 26 -7.62 -0.86 -28.12
C SER A 26 -8.71 0.16 -28.51
N PRO A 27 -8.59 1.45 -28.12
CA PRO A 27 -9.42 2.50 -28.71
C PRO A 27 -9.09 2.71 -30.21
N LEU A 28 -8.02 2.08 -30.71
CA LEU A 28 -7.60 2.07 -32.11
C LEU A 28 -8.12 0.81 -32.85
N PRO A 29 -8.48 0.89 -34.14
CA PRO A 29 -8.90 -0.29 -34.91
C PRO A 29 -7.76 -1.31 -35.10
N PRO A 30 -8.03 -2.60 -35.38
CA PRO A 30 -7.00 -3.64 -35.54
C PRO A 30 -6.01 -3.40 -36.69
N SER A 31 -6.37 -2.56 -37.66
CA SER A 31 -5.52 -2.11 -38.76
C SER A 31 -4.63 -0.92 -38.40
N ALA A 32 -4.78 -0.35 -37.21
CA ALA A 32 -4.06 0.85 -36.81
C ALA A 32 -2.57 0.55 -36.61
N SER A 33 -1.74 1.29 -37.35
CA SER A 33 -0.31 1.33 -37.05
C SER A 33 -0.06 2.28 -35.87
N SER A 34 1.16 2.32 -35.34
CA SER A 34 1.52 3.26 -34.26
C SER A 34 1.38 4.75 -34.62
N SER A 35 1.07 5.06 -35.89
CA SER A 35 0.69 6.38 -36.40
C SER A 35 -0.68 6.89 -35.96
N ASP A 36 -1.65 6.02 -35.69
CA ASP A 36 -3.08 6.43 -35.78
C ASP A 36 -3.64 6.98 -34.45
N GLN A 37 -2.78 7.62 -33.66
CA GLN A 37 -3.07 8.16 -32.32
C GLN A 37 -4.01 9.38 -32.38
N GLY A 38 -5.31 9.10 -32.44
CA GLY A 38 -6.35 10.06 -32.83
C GLY A 38 -7.37 10.49 -31.77
N SER A 39 -7.05 10.52 -30.46
CA SER A 39 -7.87 11.25 -29.46
C SER A 39 -7.18 11.38 -28.09
N SER A 40 -6.72 12.54 -27.60
CA SER A 40 -6.27 13.79 -28.23
C SER A 40 -5.28 14.47 -27.25
N HIS A 41 -4.39 15.39 -27.60
CA HIS A 41 -4.02 15.92 -28.92
C HIS A 41 -2.50 15.76 -29.12
N ASP A 42 -2.11 15.30 -30.32
CA ASP A 42 -0.83 15.50 -31.05
C ASP A 42 -0.50 14.22 -31.82
N GLY A 43 -0.97 14.14 -33.07
CA GLY A 43 -0.81 12.99 -33.97
C GLY A 43 0.61 12.76 -34.49
N SER A 44 1.61 13.50 -33.97
CA SER A 44 3.01 13.36 -34.36
C SER A 44 3.79 12.31 -33.54
N PHE A 45 3.24 11.84 -32.41
CA PHE A 45 4.00 11.01 -31.47
C PHE A 45 4.23 9.59 -32.00
N ARG A 46 5.46 9.27 -32.39
CA ARG A 46 5.90 7.89 -32.63
C ARG A 46 6.63 7.35 -31.39
N PRO A 47 6.33 6.13 -30.90
CA PRO A 47 7.10 5.54 -29.81
C PRO A 47 8.56 5.40 -30.24
N THR A 48 9.43 6.19 -29.62
CA THR A 48 10.86 6.17 -29.93
C THR A 48 11.48 4.85 -29.46
N LYS A 49 12.45 4.31 -30.23
CA LYS A 49 13.32 3.26 -29.71
C LYS A 49 14.21 3.87 -28.63
N GLY A 50 14.35 3.20 -27.49
CA GLY A 50 15.21 3.67 -26.40
C GLY A 50 16.67 3.73 -26.85
N GLY A 51 17.31 4.89 -26.66
CA GLY A 51 18.74 5.04 -26.94
C GLY A 51 19.59 4.32 -25.88
N LEU A 52 20.79 3.86 -26.27
CA LEU A 52 21.72 3.15 -25.37
C LEU A 52 21.98 3.91 -24.06
N GLY A 53 22.07 5.24 -24.11
CA GLY A 53 22.24 6.09 -22.93
C GLY A 53 21.09 6.00 -21.92
N MET A 54 19.84 5.92 -22.38
CA MET A 54 18.69 5.71 -21.48
C MET A 54 18.70 4.30 -20.88
N ALA A 55 19.05 3.28 -21.67
CA ALA A 55 19.19 1.91 -21.17
C ALA A 55 20.26 1.82 -20.07
N LEU A 56 21.44 2.41 -20.29
CA LEU A 56 22.50 2.49 -19.28
C LEU A 56 22.06 3.27 -18.03
N LEU A 57 21.29 4.35 -18.19
CA LEU A 57 20.75 5.14 -17.09
C LEU A 57 19.74 4.36 -16.24
N TYR A 58 18.81 3.62 -16.86
CA TYR A 58 17.90 2.72 -16.14
C TYR A 58 18.67 1.59 -15.42
N THR A 59 19.66 0.97 -16.06
CA THR A 59 20.49 -0.07 -15.41
C THR A 59 21.26 0.49 -14.21
N ALA A 60 21.90 1.65 -14.35
CA ALA A 60 22.61 2.31 -13.25
C ALA A 60 21.66 2.72 -12.11
N ALA A 61 20.42 3.12 -12.44
CA ALA A 61 19.41 3.46 -11.46
C ALA A 61 18.85 2.23 -10.72
N LEU A 62 18.69 1.09 -11.39
CA LEU A 62 18.36 -0.18 -10.73
C LEU A 62 19.46 -0.60 -9.74
N MET A 63 20.73 -0.56 -10.17
CA MET A 63 21.86 -0.81 -9.27
C MET A 63 21.92 0.17 -8.11
N LEU A 64 21.56 1.44 -8.33
CA LEU A 64 21.45 2.43 -7.25
C LEU A 64 20.32 2.05 -6.27
N LEU A 65 19.13 1.68 -6.75
CA LEU A 65 18.01 1.27 -5.91
C LEU A 65 18.37 0.04 -5.04
N ASP A 66 19.04 -0.96 -5.61
CA ASP A 66 19.48 -2.16 -4.88
C ASP A 66 20.55 -1.86 -3.81
N LEU A 67 21.48 -0.93 -4.09
CA LEU A 67 22.60 -0.60 -3.20
C LEU A 67 22.28 0.48 -2.17
N LEU A 68 21.33 1.39 -2.43
CA LEU A 68 21.05 2.53 -1.56
C LEU A 68 20.59 2.13 -0.13
N PRO A 69 19.77 1.07 0.08
CA PRO A 69 19.43 0.59 1.42
C PRO A 69 20.64 0.16 2.27
N LEU A 70 21.78 -0.18 1.66
CA LEU A 70 23.00 -0.51 2.40
C LEU A 70 23.52 0.68 3.22
N LEU A 71 23.19 1.93 2.86
CA LEU A 71 23.51 3.11 3.67
C LEU A 71 22.92 3.03 5.08
N ALA A 72 21.83 2.28 5.29
CA ALA A 72 21.25 2.05 6.61
C ALA A 72 22.13 1.18 7.53
N THR A 73 23.09 0.42 6.98
CA THR A 73 23.93 -0.54 7.73
C THR A 73 25.42 -0.25 7.64
N VAL A 74 25.90 0.41 6.58
CA VAL A 74 27.33 0.78 6.39
C VAL A 74 27.94 1.49 7.60
N PRO A 75 27.27 2.44 8.30
CA PRO A 75 27.87 3.10 9.46
C PRO A 75 28.11 2.18 10.66
N ILE A 76 27.44 1.02 10.76
CA ILE A 76 27.76 0.01 11.78
C ILE A 76 29.21 -0.45 11.58
N TRP A 77 29.58 -0.78 10.34
CA TRP A 77 30.95 -1.16 9.98
C TRP A 77 31.93 0.00 10.08
N GLY A 78 31.52 1.21 9.65
CA GLY A 78 32.35 2.42 9.75
C GLY A 78 32.72 2.83 11.18
N LEU A 79 31.88 2.49 12.17
CA LEU A 79 32.13 2.74 13.59
C LEU A 79 32.92 1.61 14.29
N MET A 80 33.07 0.44 13.68
CA MET A 80 33.84 -0.69 14.25
C MET A 80 35.22 -0.28 14.79
N PRO A 81 36.06 0.53 14.09
CA PRO A 81 37.43 0.83 14.53
C PRO A 81 37.54 1.54 15.89
N ILE A 82 36.44 2.11 16.41
CA ILE A 82 36.41 2.75 17.73
C ILE A 82 36.55 1.71 18.85
N LEU A 83 36.00 0.50 18.66
CA LEU A 83 36.02 -0.59 19.66
C LEU A 83 36.83 -1.81 19.21
N VAL A 84 36.81 -2.14 17.92
CA VAL A 84 37.45 -3.31 17.34
C VAL A 84 38.80 -2.88 16.76
N LYS A 85 39.88 -3.20 17.48
CA LYS A 85 41.25 -2.97 17.02
C LYS A 85 41.82 -4.18 16.28
N ASP A 86 41.35 -5.38 16.63
CA ASP A 86 41.72 -6.64 15.99
C ASP A 86 40.45 -7.35 15.47
N TYR A 87 40.31 -7.37 14.15
CA TYR A 87 39.19 -8.02 13.44
C TYR A 87 39.34 -9.55 13.36
N THR A 88 40.53 -10.10 13.63
CA THR A 88 40.72 -11.55 13.73
C THR A 88 40.18 -12.10 15.05
N ASN A 89 40.08 -11.25 16.06
CA ASN A 89 39.51 -11.60 17.36
C ASN A 89 37.97 -11.60 17.32
N PHE A 90 37.39 -12.79 17.13
CA PHE A 90 35.93 -12.98 17.07
C PHE A 90 35.17 -12.35 18.24
N ARG A 91 35.74 -12.34 19.45
CA ARG A 91 35.12 -11.72 20.63
C ARG A 91 35.08 -10.19 20.52
N GLN A 92 36.17 -9.56 20.05
CA GLN A 92 36.15 -8.11 19.80
C GLN A 92 35.15 -7.75 18.69
N LEU A 93 35.18 -8.48 17.57
CA LEU A 93 34.24 -8.29 16.46
C LEU A 93 32.77 -8.40 16.91
N SER A 94 32.45 -9.42 17.73
CA SER A 94 31.11 -9.61 18.29
C SER A 94 30.66 -8.44 19.17
N ILE A 95 31.52 -7.99 20.09
CA ILE A 95 31.23 -6.85 20.97
C ILE A 95 31.04 -5.58 20.14
N GLY A 96 31.89 -5.35 19.14
CA GLY A 96 31.77 -4.24 18.21
C GLY A 96 30.40 -4.23 17.52
N LEU A 97 30.03 -5.32 16.85
CA LEU A 97 28.76 -5.42 16.12
C LEU A 97 27.54 -5.21 17.03
N ILE A 98 27.53 -5.79 18.23
CA ILE A 98 26.43 -5.62 19.19
C ILE A 98 26.32 -4.16 19.65
N VAL A 99 27.42 -3.54 20.06
CA VAL A 99 27.42 -2.19 20.63
C VAL A 99 27.17 -1.12 19.56
N MET A 100 27.73 -1.27 18.36
CA MET A 100 27.59 -0.29 17.29
C MET A 100 26.37 -0.49 16.41
N SER A 101 25.62 -1.59 16.53
CA SER A 101 24.38 -1.80 15.77
C SER A 101 23.40 -0.64 15.99
N ALA A 102 23.11 -0.25 17.23
CA ALA A 102 22.19 0.85 17.52
C ALA A 102 22.66 2.23 16.98
N PRO A 103 23.84 2.78 17.34
CA PRO A 103 24.27 4.07 16.83
C PRO A 103 24.55 4.07 15.32
N GLY A 104 25.08 2.95 14.78
CA GLY A 104 25.31 2.78 13.36
C GLY A 104 24.02 2.75 12.55
N THR A 105 22.99 2.04 13.02
CA THR A 105 21.66 2.06 12.36
C THR A 105 21.00 3.43 12.44
N VAL A 106 21.11 4.16 13.56
CA VAL A 106 20.57 5.54 13.66
C VAL A 106 21.24 6.47 12.64
N ILE A 107 22.57 6.46 12.55
CA ILE A 107 23.31 7.25 11.55
C ILE A 107 22.96 6.79 10.13
N GLY A 108 22.84 5.47 9.90
CA GLY A 108 22.49 4.90 8.61
C GLY A 108 21.09 5.31 8.14
N ILE A 109 20.09 5.30 9.03
CA ILE A 109 18.74 5.79 8.73
C ILE A 109 18.78 7.27 8.33
N LEU A 110 19.54 8.10 9.05
CA LEU A 110 19.69 9.53 8.72
C LEU A 110 20.36 9.73 7.35
N LEU A 111 21.43 8.98 7.05
CA LEU A 111 22.10 9.03 5.74
C LEU A 111 21.18 8.56 4.62
N TYR A 112 20.54 7.40 4.76
CA TYR A 112 19.61 6.85 3.78
C TYR A 112 18.45 7.83 3.51
N THR A 113 17.83 8.36 4.56
CA THR A 113 16.77 9.38 4.47
C THR A 113 17.26 10.63 3.74
N ALA A 114 18.44 11.15 4.08
CA ALA A 114 19.02 12.32 3.42
C ALA A 114 19.32 12.06 1.94
N SER A 115 19.90 10.91 1.59
CA SER A 115 20.16 10.51 0.21
C SER A 115 18.87 10.40 -0.60
N VAL A 116 17.80 9.79 -0.06
CA VAL A 116 16.49 9.75 -0.73
C VAL A 116 15.94 11.15 -0.97
N VAL A 117 15.99 12.04 0.02
CA VAL A 117 15.55 13.45 -0.14
C VAL A 117 16.35 14.15 -1.25
N ILE A 118 17.67 14.00 -1.28
CA ILE A 118 18.53 14.60 -2.31
C ILE A 118 18.17 14.07 -3.70
N ILE A 119 18.09 12.75 -3.88
CA ILE A 119 17.79 12.12 -5.17
C ILE A 119 16.39 12.55 -5.67
N VAL A 120 15.37 12.50 -4.82
CA VAL A 120 14.00 12.91 -5.19
C VAL A 120 13.94 14.41 -5.51
N ARG A 121 14.67 15.27 -4.78
CA ARG A 121 14.74 16.70 -5.07
C ARG A 121 15.40 17.02 -6.40
N LEU A 122 16.48 16.33 -6.75
CA LEU A 122 17.14 16.48 -8.04
C LEU A 122 16.28 15.94 -9.18
N ALA A 123 15.67 14.76 -9.01
CA ALA A 123 14.75 14.18 -10.00
C ALA A 123 13.50 15.06 -10.24
N ASN A 124 12.99 15.71 -9.18
CA ASN A 124 11.86 16.65 -9.28
C ASN A 124 12.14 17.85 -10.20
N LEU A 125 13.39 18.20 -10.51
CA LEU A 125 13.73 19.27 -11.47
C LEU A 125 13.33 18.93 -12.92
N ALA A 126 13.23 17.64 -13.25
CA ALA A 126 12.79 17.15 -14.56
C ALA A 126 11.27 16.92 -14.64
N ILE A 127 10.56 16.91 -13.50
CA ILE A 127 9.12 16.64 -13.45
C ILE A 127 8.34 17.87 -13.89
N ARG A 128 7.46 17.68 -14.89
CA ARG A 128 6.54 18.71 -15.39
C ARG A 128 5.18 18.06 -15.70
N PRO A 129 4.04 18.73 -15.43
CA PRO A 129 2.75 18.30 -15.94
C PRO A 129 2.75 18.14 -17.47
N GLY A 130 1.98 17.17 -17.97
CA GLY A 130 1.84 16.86 -19.40
C GLY A 130 2.15 15.40 -19.74
N SER A 131 2.05 15.07 -21.02
CA SER A 131 2.23 13.71 -21.55
C SER A 131 3.59 13.55 -22.23
N HIS A 132 4.53 12.92 -21.53
CA HIS A 132 5.93 12.73 -21.95
C HIS A 132 6.15 11.41 -22.70
N SER A 133 7.25 11.28 -23.45
CA SER A 133 7.68 9.97 -23.95
C SER A 133 8.18 9.09 -22.80
N TRP A 134 7.93 7.79 -22.85
CA TRP A 134 8.52 6.80 -21.92
C TRP A 134 10.07 6.83 -21.86
N ASN A 135 10.72 7.25 -22.96
CA ASN A 135 12.17 7.43 -23.05
C ASN A 135 12.67 8.84 -22.66
N SER A 136 11.80 9.70 -22.11
CA SER A 136 12.19 11.04 -21.68
C SER A 136 12.85 11.04 -20.30
N THR A 137 13.67 12.06 -20.02
CA THR A 137 14.21 12.30 -18.67
C THR A 137 13.11 12.48 -17.62
N ALA A 138 11.99 13.12 -17.98
CA ALA A 138 10.85 13.29 -17.09
C ALA A 138 10.23 11.93 -16.70
N ALA A 139 10.06 11.02 -17.66
CA ALA A 139 9.54 9.68 -17.40
C ALA A 139 10.51 8.83 -16.56
N PHE A 140 11.81 8.89 -16.86
CA PHE A 140 12.84 8.23 -16.04
C PHE A 140 12.87 8.77 -14.60
N CYS A 141 12.82 10.10 -14.42
CA CYS A 141 12.80 10.70 -13.08
C CYS A 141 11.52 10.35 -12.32
N ALA A 142 10.37 10.30 -12.98
CA ALA A 142 9.10 9.89 -12.35
C ALA A 142 9.14 8.41 -11.93
N TRP A 143 9.64 7.53 -12.81
CA TRP A 143 9.89 6.12 -12.49
C TRP A 143 10.84 5.97 -11.28
N LEU A 144 11.98 6.67 -11.30
CA LEU A 144 12.97 6.62 -10.22
C LEU A 144 12.39 7.09 -8.89
N ILE A 145 11.67 8.22 -8.87
CA ILE A 145 11.00 8.73 -7.66
C ILE A 145 10.02 7.69 -7.10
N HIS A 146 9.20 7.09 -7.96
CA HIS A 146 8.17 6.13 -7.53
C HIS A 146 8.78 4.89 -6.89
N PHE A 147 9.70 4.20 -7.57
CA PHE A 147 10.34 3.00 -7.02
C PHE A 147 11.16 3.31 -5.76
N LEU A 148 11.94 4.40 -5.78
CA LEU A 148 12.70 4.86 -4.61
C LEU A 148 11.80 5.13 -3.40
N MET A 149 10.63 5.73 -3.60
CA MET A 149 9.67 5.98 -2.51
C MET A 149 8.92 4.71 -2.09
N MET A 150 8.65 3.75 -2.99
CA MET A 150 8.08 2.45 -2.62
C MET A 150 9.04 1.65 -1.73
N ASP A 151 10.32 1.57 -2.10
CA ASP A 151 11.34 0.86 -1.34
C ASP A 151 11.62 1.56 0.00
N PHE A 152 11.74 2.90 -0.02
CA PHE A 152 11.92 3.68 1.21
C PHE A 152 10.72 3.54 2.15
N ARG A 153 9.48 3.47 1.63
CA ARG A 153 8.28 3.19 2.45
C ARG A 153 8.33 1.80 3.09
N ALA A 154 8.74 0.78 2.34
CA ALA A 154 8.86 -0.57 2.87
C ALA A 154 9.94 -0.68 3.95
N ALA A 155 11.08 0.00 3.77
CA ALA A 155 12.17 0.02 4.75
C ALA A 155 11.87 0.91 5.98
N MET A 156 11.22 2.05 5.78
CA MET A 156 11.02 3.09 6.78
C MET A 156 9.54 3.34 7.07
N PHE A 157 8.74 2.28 7.17
CA PHE A 157 7.30 2.34 7.48
C PHE A 157 6.95 3.32 8.63
N PRO A 158 7.69 3.41 9.76
CA PRO A 158 7.40 4.39 10.81
C PRO A 158 7.39 5.87 10.37
N ILE A 159 8.14 6.24 9.33
CA ILE A 159 8.13 7.59 8.74
C ILE A 159 6.81 7.87 8.01
N PHE A 160 6.14 6.83 7.52
CA PHE A 160 4.90 6.92 6.75
C PHE A 160 3.62 6.72 7.56
N ALA A 161 3.72 6.38 8.84
CA ALA A 161 2.56 6.17 9.73
C ALA A 161 2.48 7.19 10.88
N SER A 162 3.25 8.29 10.84
CA SER A 162 3.51 9.16 12.00
C SER A 162 3.23 10.65 11.76
N LEU A 163 3.24 11.43 12.83
CA LEU A 163 3.21 12.91 12.79
C LEU A 163 4.34 13.52 11.94
N PHE A 164 5.38 12.74 11.61
CA PHE A 164 6.46 13.17 10.73
C PHE A 164 6.13 13.02 9.23
N THR A 165 5.14 12.21 8.83
CA THR A 165 4.81 11.98 7.41
C THR A 165 4.51 13.27 6.62
N PRO A 166 3.79 14.29 7.16
CA PRO A 166 3.63 15.59 6.49
C PRO A 166 4.93 16.40 6.38
N VAL A 167 5.90 16.21 7.28
CA VAL A 167 7.24 16.83 7.19
C VAL A 167 8.04 16.12 6.10
N TRP A 168 8.04 14.80 6.09
CA TRP A 168 8.67 13.95 5.07
C TRP A 168 8.21 14.32 3.64
N LEU A 169 6.90 14.37 3.39
CA LEU A 169 6.35 14.74 2.07
C LEU A 169 6.76 16.16 1.66
N ARG A 170 6.83 17.12 2.59
CA ARG A 170 7.37 18.47 2.34
C ARG A 170 8.86 18.47 2.06
N LEU A 171 9.65 17.62 2.72
CA LEU A 171 11.08 17.44 2.45
C LEU A 171 11.33 16.88 1.04
N LEU A 172 10.46 16.02 0.52
CA LEU A 172 10.54 15.52 -0.86
C LEU A 172 10.11 16.55 -1.91
N GLY A 173 9.13 17.41 -1.62
CA GLY A 173 8.71 18.50 -2.51
C GLY A 173 7.22 18.78 -2.59
N ALA A 174 6.38 18.03 -1.87
CA ALA A 174 4.94 18.26 -1.85
C ALA A 174 4.54 19.49 -1.02
N LYS A 175 3.45 20.14 -1.42
CA LYS A 175 2.87 21.28 -0.71
C LYS A 175 1.84 20.78 0.29
N ILE A 176 2.26 20.48 1.51
CA ILE A 176 1.39 19.94 2.58
C ILE A 176 1.07 21.00 3.64
N GLY A 177 -0.22 21.18 3.92
CA GLY A 177 -0.78 22.09 4.91
C GLY A 177 -0.52 21.69 6.38
N ARG A 178 -1.21 22.38 7.27
CA ARG A 178 -1.16 22.18 8.73
C ARG A 178 -2.15 21.09 9.15
N ASN A 179 -1.79 20.34 10.20
CA ASN A 179 -2.61 19.26 10.78
C ASN A 179 -3.08 18.19 9.77
N VAL A 180 -2.42 18.06 8.62
CA VAL A 180 -2.67 16.97 7.67
C VAL A 180 -2.25 15.67 8.33
N GLU A 181 -3.13 14.67 8.29
CA GLU A 181 -2.78 13.29 8.60
C GLU A 181 -2.58 12.56 7.27
N SER A 182 -1.54 11.76 7.17
CA SER A 182 -1.20 11.04 5.94
C SER A 182 -0.55 9.73 6.33
N SER A 183 -1.06 8.62 5.79
CA SER A 183 -0.48 7.30 5.99
C SER A 183 -0.07 6.68 4.65
N THR A 184 1.11 6.07 4.60
CA THR A 184 1.64 5.18 3.55
C THR A 184 1.59 5.63 2.06
N VAL A 185 1.13 6.84 1.74
CA VAL A 185 1.02 7.36 0.36
C VAL A 185 2.36 7.49 -0.37
N VAL A 186 2.35 7.18 -1.68
CA VAL A 186 3.51 7.29 -2.59
C VAL A 186 3.17 8.17 -3.81
N PRO A 187 3.01 9.50 -3.61
CA PRO A 187 2.69 10.44 -4.68
C PRO A 187 3.91 10.84 -5.50
N MET A 188 3.68 11.45 -6.67
CA MET A 188 4.70 12.30 -7.32
C MET A 188 4.84 13.62 -6.53
N PRO A 189 5.91 13.87 -5.74
CA PRO A 189 5.86 14.87 -4.68
C PRO A 189 5.70 16.30 -5.21
N SER A 190 6.42 16.67 -6.27
CA SER A 190 6.34 18.01 -6.89
C SER A 190 4.97 18.35 -7.49
N LEU A 191 4.10 17.35 -7.71
CA LEU A 191 2.77 17.49 -8.29
C LEU A 191 1.65 17.47 -7.25
N LEU A 192 1.95 17.18 -5.98
CA LEU A 192 0.97 17.05 -4.90
C LEU A 192 0.80 18.35 -4.10
N THR A 193 -0.44 18.82 -3.99
CA THR A 193 -0.86 19.87 -3.05
C THR A 193 -1.97 19.35 -2.12
N VAL A 194 -1.81 19.51 -0.82
CA VAL A 194 -2.76 19.05 0.21
C VAL A 194 -3.00 20.18 1.20
N SER A 195 -4.23 20.66 1.27
CA SER A 195 -4.65 21.74 2.17
C SER A 195 -4.75 21.29 3.62
N ASP A 196 -4.90 22.25 4.53
CA ASP A 196 -4.95 22.02 5.97
C ASP A 196 -6.01 20.98 6.38
N ASN A 197 -5.75 20.27 7.47
CA ASN A 197 -6.66 19.31 8.12
C ASN A 197 -7.13 18.12 7.26
N ALA A 198 -6.65 17.96 6.02
CA ALA A 198 -6.92 16.81 5.18
C ALA A 198 -6.44 15.50 5.84
N PHE A 199 -7.01 14.38 5.40
CA PHE A 199 -6.65 13.04 5.86
C PHE A 199 -6.45 12.14 4.64
N LEU A 200 -5.24 11.61 4.46
CA LEU A 200 -4.90 10.63 3.43
C LEU A 200 -4.67 9.29 4.15
N ALA A 201 -5.58 8.33 3.98
CA ALA A 201 -5.46 7.01 4.59
C ALA A 201 -4.49 6.10 3.80
N ASP A 202 -4.39 4.83 4.21
CA ASP A 202 -3.37 3.93 3.68
C ASP A 202 -3.48 3.62 2.19
N ASP A 203 -2.34 3.44 1.54
CA ASP A 203 -2.21 3.03 0.13
C ASP A 203 -3.04 3.87 -0.87
N VAL A 204 -3.42 5.11 -0.51
CA VAL A 204 -4.12 6.03 -1.43
C VAL A 204 -3.24 6.31 -2.65
N LEU A 205 -3.78 6.01 -3.83
CA LEU A 205 -3.16 6.26 -5.13
C LEU A 205 -3.47 7.70 -5.55
N ILE A 206 -2.54 8.61 -5.26
CA ILE A 206 -2.71 10.05 -5.46
C ILE A 206 -1.55 10.66 -6.22
N ALA A 207 -1.85 11.49 -7.23
CA ALA A 207 -0.86 12.00 -8.19
C ALA A 207 0.04 10.88 -8.77
N PRO A 208 -0.55 9.77 -9.30
CA PRO A 208 0.23 8.75 -9.98
C PRO A 208 0.83 9.29 -11.28
N PHE A 209 1.70 8.50 -11.91
CA PHE A 209 1.92 8.60 -13.35
C PHE A 209 1.04 7.57 -14.06
N GLU A 210 0.50 7.92 -15.21
CA GLU A 210 -0.25 6.98 -16.06
C GLU A 210 0.62 6.57 -17.25
N LEU A 211 0.50 5.31 -17.69
CA LEU A 211 1.20 4.79 -18.86
C LEU A 211 0.17 4.42 -19.93
N SER A 212 0.23 5.09 -21.09
CA SER A 212 -0.66 4.82 -22.23
C SER A 212 0.04 5.14 -23.54
N GLY A 213 -0.11 4.29 -24.57
CA GLY A 213 0.44 4.55 -25.91
C GLY A 213 1.97 4.74 -26.00
N GLY A 214 2.75 4.26 -25.03
CA GLY A 214 4.19 4.58 -24.93
C GLY A 214 4.49 5.99 -24.42
N ARG A 215 3.49 6.67 -23.84
CA ARG A 215 3.62 7.95 -23.14
C ARG A 215 3.43 7.74 -21.64
N MET A 216 4.07 8.61 -20.86
CA MET A 216 3.80 8.77 -19.44
C MET A 216 3.07 10.10 -19.23
N HIS A 217 1.84 10.05 -18.71
CA HIS A 217 1.10 11.25 -18.33
C HIS A 217 1.38 11.59 -16.86
N LEU A 218 1.64 12.87 -16.61
CA LEU A 218 1.90 13.45 -15.29
C LEU A 218 0.98 14.66 -15.12
N GLY A 219 0.31 14.78 -13.97
CA GLY A 219 -0.64 15.85 -13.70
C GLY A 219 -0.66 16.24 -12.23
N PRO A 220 -0.88 17.53 -11.91
CA PRO A 220 -0.99 17.98 -10.52
C PRO A 220 -2.26 17.42 -9.88
N VAL A 221 -2.22 17.15 -8.58
CA VAL A 221 -3.40 16.82 -7.78
C VAL A 221 -3.49 17.76 -6.59
N THR A 222 -4.70 18.25 -6.32
CA THR A 222 -5.00 19.09 -5.16
C THR A 222 -6.05 18.44 -4.27
N VAL A 223 -5.80 18.42 -2.96
CA VAL A 223 -6.75 17.91 -1.95
C VAL A 223 -7.18 19.07 -1.04
N GLY A 224 -8.50 19.30 -0.98
CA GLY A 224 -9.12 20.38 -0.21
C GLY A 224 -8.99 20.27 1.32
N ASN A 225 -9.31 21.36 2.00
CA ASN A 225 -9.27 21.47 3.46
C ASN A 225 -10.32 20.55 4.10
N LYS A 226 -9.93 19.82 5.15
CA LYS A 226 -10.76 18.77 5.82
C LYS A 226 -11.27 17.65 4.89
N THR A 227 -10.64 17.45 3.74
CA THR A 227 -11.00 16.37 2.81
C THR A 227 -10.40 15.04 3.26
N PHE A 228 -11.15 13.96 3.09
CA PHE A 228 -10.78 12.60 3.49
C PHE A 228 -10.65 11.69 2.26
N LEU A 229 -9.49 11.04 2.10
CA LEU A 229 -9.29 9.96 1.12
C LEU A 229 -9.09 8.66 1.91
N GLY A 230 -10.03 7.70 1.76
CA GLY A 230 -10.01 6.41 2.45
C GLY A 230 -9.02 5.41 1.86
N ASN A 231 -8.81 4.29 2.55
CA ASN A 231 -7.78 3.32 2.20
C ASN A 231 -7.90 2.87 0.73
N SER A 232 -6.78 2.91 0.00
CA SER A 232 -6.71 2.57 -1.42
C SER A 232 -7.65 3.37 -2.33
N ALA A 233 -8.10 4.56 -1.91
CA ALA A 233 -8.79 5.51 -2.78
C ALA A 233 -7.87 5.99 -3.92
N ILE A 234 -8.47 6.34 -5.06
CA ILE A 234 -7.75 6.72 -6.28
C ILE A 234 -8.10 8.16 -6.66
N VAL A 235 -7.06 8.97 -6.88
CA VAL A 235 -7.16 10.34 -7.39
C VAL A 235 -6.15 10.50 -8.53
N ASP A 236 -6.67 10.32 -9.75
CA ASP A 236 -5.93 10.36 -11.00
C ASP A 236 -5.35 11.76 -11.31
N PRO A 237 -4.38 11.88 -12.22
CA PRO A 237 -3.66 13.13 -12.45
C PRO A 237 -4.58 14.23 -12.99
N GLY A 238 -4.37 15.46 -12.53
CA GLY A 238 -5.20 16.62 -12.92
C GLY A 238 -6.50 16.78 -12.12
N ILE A 239 -6.87 15.82 -11.26
CA ILE A 239 -8.04 15.96 -10.39
C ILE A 239 -7.75 16.94 -9.24
N SER A 240 -8.72 17.82 -8.96
CA SER A 240 -8.78 18.63 -7.74
C SER A 240 -9.98 18.17 -6.91
N VAL A 241 -9.72 17.65 -5.71
CA VAL A 241 -10.74 17.19 -4.77
C VAL A 241 -11.15 18.36 -3.86
N PRO A 242 -12.39 18.87 -3.91
CA PRO A 242 -12.81 20.05 -3.16
C PRO A 242 -12.78 19.86 -1.63
N ASP A 243 -12.84 20.98 -0.90
CA ASP A 243 -12.93 21.03 0.56
C ASP A 243 -14.07 20.18 1.15
N ASN A 244 -13.83 19.60 2.32
CA ASN A 244 -14.78 18.75 3.05
C ASN A 244 -15.33 17.58 2.18
N SER A 245 -14.61 17.14 1.14
CA SER A 245 -15.05 15.98 0.36
C SER A 245 -14.61 14.67 1.03
N LEU A 246 -15.26 13.56 0.68
CA LEU A 246 -14.81 12.22 1.05
C LEU A 246 -14.73 11.33 -0.19
N ILE A 247 -13.61 10.63 -0.38
CA ILE A 247 -13.52 9.47 -1.26
C ILE A 247 -13.39 8.22 -0.38
N GLY A 248 -14.30 7.26 -0.58
CA GLY A 248 -14.36 6.02 0.19
C GLY A 248 -13.24 5.03 -0.13
N VAL A 249 -13.13 3.99 0.70
CA VAL A 249 -12.19 2.87 0.52
C VAL A 249 -12.36 2.25 -0.87
N LEU A 250 -11.26 1.99 -1.57
CA LEU A 250 -11.21 1.53 -2.98
C LEU A 250 -11.97 2.41 -4.00
N GLY A 251 -12.51 3.57 -3.61
CA GLY A 251 -13.26 4.47 -4.48
C GLY A 251 -12.36 5.32 -5.37
N SER A 252 -12.84 5.66 -6.57
CA SER A 252 -12.19 6.69 -7.41
C SER A 252 -12.84 8.05 -7.15
N ALA A 253 -12.04 9.11 -7.12
CA ALA A 253 -12.56 10.45 -7.35
C ALA A 253 -13.12 10.55 -8.78
N PRO A 254 -14.31 11.15 -8.99
CA PRO A 254 -14.85 11.36 -10.34
C PRO A 254 -14.06 12.44 -11.08
N GLY A 255 -12.97 12.04 -11.72
CA GLY A 255 -12.26 12.83 -12.73
C GLY A 255 -12.87 12.65 -14.12
N GLY A 256 -12.87 13.72 -14.92
CA GLY A 256 -13.17 13.67 -16.38
C GLY A 256 -14.61 13.35 -16.81
N LEU A 257 -15.41 12.65 -16.00
CA LEU A 257 -16.82 12.39 -16.27
C LEU A 257 -17.63 13.69 -16.16
N GLY A 258 -18.22 14.12 -17.28
CA GLY A 258 -18.81 15.44 -17.44
C GLY A 258 -19.98 15.80 -16.51
N GLU A 259 -20.24 17.11 -16.45
CA GLU A 259 -21.41 17.80 -15.86
C GLU A 259 -21.71 17.62 -14.35
N LYS A 260 -21.11 16.65 -13.64
CA LYS A 260 -21.17 16.59 -12.17
C LYS A 260 -19.79 16.78 -11.55
N GLN A 261 -19.28 18.01 -11.65
CA GLN A 261 -18.16 18.47 -10.84
C GLN A 261 -18.36 18.09 -9.37
N MET A 262 -17.33 17.55 -8.74
CA MET A 262 -17.31 17.41 -7.29
C MET A 262 -17.59 18.77 -6.65
N GLN A 263 -18.52 18.82 -5.70
CA GLN A 263 -18.78 20.00 -4.90
C GLN A 263 -18.22 19.79 -3.48
N ALA A 264 -17.87 20.89 -2.81
CA ALA A 264 -17.43 20.83 -1.42
C ALA A 264 -18.49 20.16 -0.53
N GLY A 265 -18.06 19.31 0.40
CA GLY A 265 -18.96 18.54 1.26
C GLY A 265 -19.46 17.21 0.69
N THR A 266 -19.24 16.93 -0.61
CA THR A 266 -19.75 15.69 -1.24
C THR A 266 -18.94 14.45 -0.84
N SER A 267 -19.62 13.32 -0.65
CA SER A 267 -18.99 12.02 -0.38
C SER A 267 -19.20 11.09 -1.57
N TRP A 268 -18.15 10.38 -1.96
CA TRP A 268 -18.12 9.51 -3.13
C TRP A 268 -17.52 8.16 -2.75
N LEU A 269 -18.07 7.09 -3.30
CA LEU A 269 -17.64 5.74 -3.02
C LEU A 269 -17.91 4.86 -4.23
N GLY A 270 -17.11 3.81 -4.41
CA GLY A 270 -17.31 2.88 -5.51
C GLY A 270 -16.65 3.25 -6.82
N ARG A 271 -16.79 2.34 -7.77
CA ARG A 271 -16.29 2.37 -9.14
C ARG A 271 -17.29 1.67 -10.07
N PRO A 272 -18.05 2.41 -10.90
CA PRO A 272 -18.01 3.86 -11.08
C PRO A 272 -18.38 4.64 -9.79
N PRO A 273 -17.90 5.89 -9.61
CA PRO A 273 -18.15 6.66 -8.39
C PRO A 273 -19.65 6.96 -8.18
N ILE A 274 -20.14 6.65 -6.99
CA ILE A 274 -21.51 6.90 -6.53
C ILE A 274 -21.45 7.95 -5.43
N SER A 275 -22.25 9.02 -5.58
CA SER A 275 -22.42 10.04 -4.54
C SER A 275 -23.26 9.50 -3.39
N LEU A 276 -22.79 9.70 -2.16
CA LEU A 276 -23.46 9.30 -0.92
C LEU A 276 -23.79 10.55 -0.08
N PRO A 277 -24.98 10.62 0.55
CA PRO A 277 -25.31 11.71 1.45
C PRO A 277 -24.44 11.64 2.72
N ARG A 278 -23.65 12.68 2.96
CA ARG A 278 -22.84 12.80 4.18
C ARG A 278 -23.70 13.25 5.35
N LYS A 279 -23.70 12.46 6.43
CA LYS A 279 -24.10 12.94 7.76
C LYS A 279 -22.82 13.25 8.53
N VAL A 280 -22.53 14.54 8.72
CA VAL A 280 -21.47 14.96 9.65
C VAL A 280 -22.01 14.72 11.06
N ASP A 281 -21.26 13.94 11.85
CA ASP A 281 -21.61 13.66 13.24
C ASP A 281 -21.42 14.94 14.09
N SER A 282 -22.53 15.59 14.47
CA SER A 282 -22.52 16.93 15.09
C SER A 282 -22.02 16.97 16.54
N ASN A 283 -21.85 15.81 17.19
CA ASN A 283 -21.59 15.69 18.63
C ASN A 283 -20.15 15.20 18.93
N ILE A 284 -19.16 15.71 18.20
CA ILE A 284 -17.75 15.31 18.37
C ILE A 284 -16.93 16.45 18.95
N ASP A 285 -16.11 16.15 19.97
CA ASP A 285 -15.14 17.09 20.52
C ASP A 285 -14.06 17.44 19.46
N HIS A 286 -14.09 18.70 19.00
CA HIS A 286 -13.11 19.23 18.06
C HIS A 286 -11.67 19.19 18.57
N SER A 287 -11.46 19.21 19.90
CA SER A 287 -10.13 19.16 20.51
C SER A 287 -9.50 17.75 20.47
N LEU A 288 -10.31 16.70 20.31
CA LEU A 288 -9.82 15.32 20.17
C LEU A 288 -9.72 14.85 18.71
N THR A 289 -10.03 15.73 17.75
CA THR A 289 -10.05 15.41 16.30
C THR A 289 -9.17 16.35 15.49
N PHE A 290 -9.53 17.64 15.43
CA PHE A 290 -8.91 18.63 14.52
C PHE A 290 -7.96 19.62 15.22
N ALA A 291 -8.17 19.92 16.50
CA ALA A 291 -7.44 20.96 17.24
C ALA A 291 -6.86 20.45 18.57
N PRO A 292 -5.90 19.50 18.56
CA PRO A 292 -5.36 18.90 19.77
C PRO A 292 -4.62 19.89 20.67
N PRO A 293 -4.80 19.83 22.00
CA PRO A 293 -3.94 20.56 22.92
C PRO A 293 -2.51 20.02 22.85
N LYS A 294 -1.51 20.91 23.00
CA LYS A 294 -0.08 20.59 22.88
C LYS A 294 0.38 19.39 23.75
N LYS A 295 -0.28 19.15 24.89
CA LYS A 295 -0.03 17.98 25.76
C LYS A 295 -0.33 16.64 25.08
N LEU A 296 -1.43 16.54 24.33
CA LEU A 296 -1.76 15.34 23.55
C LEU A 296 -0.84 15.17 22.33
N VAL A 297 -0.41 16.29 21.72
CA VAL A 297 0.60 16.24 20.65
C VAL A 297 1.93 15.68 21.16
N LEU A 298 2.40 16.13 22.32
CA LEU A 298 3.61 15.58 22.94
C LEU A 298 3.43 14.11 23.35
N ALA A 299 2.28 13.74 23.93
CA ALA A 299 2.00 12.36 24.31
C ALA A 299 1.98 11.40 23.11
N ARG A 300 1.33 11.80 22.00
CA ARG A 300 1.36 11.05 20.73
C ARG A 300 2.79 10.94 20.20
N ALA A 301 3.53 12.05 20.14
CA ALA A 301 4.91 12.06 19.66
C ALA A 301 5.83 11.13 20.48
N LEU A 302 5.67 11.07 21.81
CA LEU A 302 6.43 10.15 22.68
C LEU A 302 6.12 8.68 22.37
N ILE A 303 4.84 8.32 22.17
CA ILE A 303 4.43 6.95 21.83
C ILE A 303 4.86 6.58 20.40
N GLU A 304 4.72 7.49 19.44
CA GLU A 304 5.22 7.27 18.08
C GLU A 304 6.75 7.16 18.02
N SER A 305 7.49 7.83 18.91
CA SER A 305 8.95 7.67 19.01
C SER A 305 9.35 6.23 19.34
N CYS A 306 8.50 5.47 20.06
CA CYS A 306 8.75 4.06 20.33
C CYS A 306 8.75 3.17 19.07
N ARG A 307 8.26 3.66 17.91
CA ARG A 307 8.34 2.93 16.63
C ARG A 307 9.77 2.76 16.11
N ALA A 308 10.75 3.48 16.67
CA ALA A 308 12.17 3.19 16.45
C ALA A 308 12.55 1.78 16.95
N ILE A 309 11.87 1.23 17.97
CA ILE A 309 12.16 -0.08 18.55
C ILE A 309 12.02 -1.22 17.53
N PRO A 310 10.86 -1.46 16.88
CA PRO A 310 10.73 -2.52 15.89
C PRO A 310 11.67 -2.32 14.68
N LEU A 311 11.96 -1.08 14.29
CA LEU A 311 12.91 -0.80 13.21
C LEU A 311 14.36 -1.19 13.57
N LEU A 312 14.82 -0.84 14.78
CA LEU A 312 16.14 -1.23 15.28
C LEU A 312 16.24 -2.75 15.48
N LEU A 313 15.20 -3.38 16.04
CA LEU A 313 15.14 -4.84 16.18
C LEU A 313 15.11 -5.56 14.82
N GLY A 314 14.45 -4.97 13.82
CA GLY A 314 14.40 -5.46 12.45
C GLY A 314 15.78 -5.59 11.79
N GLY A 315 16.72 -4.68 12.11
CA GLY A 315 18.13 -4.80 11.71
C GLY A 315 18.96 -5.69 12.63
N PHE A 316 18.74 -5.60 13.94
CA PHE A 316 19.53 -6.32 14.96
C PHE A 316 19.36 -7.84 14.87
N ILE A 317 18.13 -8.35 14.70
CA ILE A 317 17.85 -9.80 14.67
C ILE A 317 18.61 -10.50 13.52
N PRO A 318 18.55 -10.05 12.25
CA PRO A 318 19.38 -10.58 11.17
C PRO A 318 20.89 -10.43 11.41
N SER A 319 21.35 -9.32 12.01
CA SER A 319 22.77 -9.15 12.35
C SER A 319 23.24 -10.21 13.37
N MET A 320 22.43 -10.54 14.38
CA MET A 320 22.75 -11.59 15.35
C MET A 320 22.72 -12.99 14.75
N ALA A 321 21.74 -13.28 13.87
CA ALA A 321 21.71 -14.53 13.11
C ALA A 321 22.97 -14.68 12.21
N SER A 322 23.41 -13.58 11.58
CA SER A 322 24.61 -13.54 10.73
C SER A 322 25.89 -13.77 11.56
N LEU A 323 25.99 -13.15 12.74
CA LEU A 323 27.12 -13.32 13.66
C LEU A 323 27.19 -14.76 14.21
N GLY A 324 26.05 -15.36 14.56
CA GLY A 324 25.99 -16.77 14.97
C GLY A 324 26.36 -17.73 13.83
N THR A 325 25.96 -17.42 12.60
CA THR A 325 26.33 -18.17 11.40
C THR A 325 27.85 -18.13 11.17
N LEU A 326 28.45 -16.94 11.29
CA LEU A 326 29.90 -16.75 11.18
C LEU A 326 30.66 -17.51 12.29
N TRP A 327 30.17 -17.48 13.53
CA TRP A 327 30.77 -18.25 14.63
C TRP A 327 30.83 -19.75 14.31
N ILE A 328 29.73 -20.32 13.83
CA ILE A 328 29.63 -21.74 13.51
C ILE A 328 30.51 -22.08 12.30
N LEU A 329 30.52 -21.24 11.28
CA LEU A 329 31.39 -21.38 10.11
C LEU A 329 32.87 -21.39 10.51
N CYS A 330 33.31 -20.47 11.37
CA CYS A 330 34.69 -20.41 11.85
C CYS A 330 35.05 -21.59 12.78
N ARG A 331 34.10 -22.09 13.58
CA ARG A 331 34.39 -23.13 14.60
C ARG A 331 34.29 -24.57 14.08
N PHE A 332 33.37 -24.83 13.16
CA PHE A 332 32.99 -26.16 12.67
C PHE A 332 33.09 -26.31 11.15
N GLY A 333 33.34 -25.23 10.40
CA GLY A 333 33.51 -25.25 8.96
C GLY A 333 32.24 -24.92 8.16
N VAL A 334 32.41 -24.73 6.85
CA VAL A 334 31.42 -24.14 5.94
C VAL A 334 30.09 -24.92 5.91
N GLY A 335 30.12 -26.26 5.91
CA GLY A 335 28.92 -27.09 5.87
C GLY A 335 27.99 -26.88 7.06
N PHE A 336 28.56 -26.83 8.28
CA PHE A 336 27.80 -26.50 9.49
C PHE A 336 27.34 -25.04 9.50
N GLY A 337 28.17 -24.12 8.97
CA GLY A 337 27.78 -22.72 8.78
C GLY A 337 26.52 -22.56 7.92
N ILE A 338 26.44 -23.25 6.77
CA ILE A 338 25.26 -23.19 5.87
C ILE A 338 24.00 -23.72 6.57
N LEU A 339 24.09 -24.90 7.21
CA LEU A 339 22.95 -25.49 7.93
C LEU A 339 22.48 -24.59 9.09
N ALA A 340 23.43 -24.03 9.85
CA ALA A 340 23.12 -23.13 10.95
C ALA A 340 22.55 -21.80 10.48
N GLY A 341 22.96 -21.27 9.33
CA GLY A 341 22.40 -20.05 8.76
C GLY A 341 20.90 -20.16 8.53
N GLY A 342 20.45 -21.27 7.93
CA GLY A 342 19.01 -21.55 7.78
C GLY A 342 18.29 -21.63 9.14
N GLY A 343 18.84 -22.39 10.09
CA GLY A 343 18.26 -22.54 11.43
C GLY A 343 18.19 -21.23 12.23
N LEU A 344 19.23 -20.40 12.16
CA LEU A 344 19.33 -19.10 12.85
C LEU A 344 18.40 -18.05 12.23
N LEU A 345 18.20 -18.06 10.91
CA LEU A 345 17.21 -17.19 10.26
C LEU A 345 15.78 -17.58 10.64
N VAL A 346 15.46 -18.88 10.68
CA VAL A 346 14.16 -19.36 11.20
C VAL A 346 13.99 -18.99 12.67
N GLY A 347 15.02 -19.16 13.49
CA GLY A 347 15.03 -18.71 14.89
C GLY A 347 14.77 -17.21 15.03
N GLY A 348 15.41 -16.38 14.20
CA GLY A 348 15.20 -14.94 14.14
C GLY A 348 13.76 -14.56 13.74
N ALA A 349 13.17 -15.27 12.77
CA ALA A 349 11.78 -15.09 12.37
C ALA A 349 10.81 -15.42 13.52
N LEU A 350 11.05 -16.51 14.27
CA LEU A 350 10.26 -16.88 15.45
C LEU A 350 10.41 -15.86 16.59
N VAL A 351 11.62 -15.31 16.81
CA VAL A 351 11.85 -14.23 17.79
C VAL A 351 11.10 -12.96 17.39
N ALA A 352 11.15 -12.56 16.12
CA ALA A 352 10.38 -11.41 15.62
C ALA A 352 8.86 -11.61 15.80
N ALA A 353 8.36 -12.82 15.53
CA ALA A 353 6.96 -13.18 15.77
C ALA A 353 6.57 -13.06 17.25
N ALA A 354 7.38 -13.63 18.15
CA ALA A 354 7.14 -13.59 19.59
C ALA A 354 7.15 -12.15 20.14
N ILE A 355 8.08 -11.31 19.68
CA ILE A 355 8.13 -9.88 20.06
C ILE A 355 6.90 -9.13 19.53
N CYS A 356 6.45 -9.41 18.30
CA CYS A 356 5.24 -8.80 17.73
C CYS A 356 3.98 -9.20 18.51
N ILE A 357 3.85 -10.48 18.88
CA ILE A 357 2.74 -10.99 19.71
C ILE A 357 2.77 -10.32 21.09
N ALA A 358 3.94 -10.24 21.72
CA ALA A 358 4.11 -9.56 23.01
C ALA A 358 3.77 -8.07 22.93
N ALA A 359 4.21 -7.37 21.87
CA ALA A 359 3.87 -5.96 21.63
C ALA A 359 2.35 -5.77 21.51
N LYS A 360 1.65 -6.60 20.73
CA LYS A 360 0.19 -6.56 20.64
C LYS A 360 -0.48 -6.73 22.00
N TRP A 361 -0.14 -7.77 22.76
CA TRP A 361 -0.83 -8.05 24.03
C TRP A 361 -0.45 -7.08 25.16
N THR A 362 0.71 -6.42 25.10
CA THR A 362 1.09 -5.38 26.07
C THR A 362 0.49 -4.01 25.74
N LEU A 363 0.42 -3.64 24.46
CA LEU A 363 -0.07 -2.33 24.02
C LEU A 363 -1.60 -2.29 23.88
N THR A 364 -2.21 -3.31 23.28
CA THR A 364 -3.65 -3.40 22.98
C THR A 364 -4.26 -4.75 23.39
N PRO A 365 -4.27 -5.11 24.69
CA PRO A 365 -4.83 -6.37 25.17
C PRO A 365 -6.35 -6.52 25.00
N ASN A 366 -7.08 -5.42 24.87
CA ASN A 366 -8.55 -5.40 24.84
C ASN A 366 -9.04 -4.52 23.68
N VAL A 367 -9.22 -5.13 22.51
CA VAL A 367 -9.93 -4.53 21.38
C VAL A 367 -11.39 -5.01 21.41
N LYS A 368 -12.36 -4.10 21.23
CA LYS A 368 -13.79 -4.40 21.31
C LYS A 368 -14.52 -3.92 20.06
N ALA A 369 -15.38 -4.76 19.50
CA ALA A 369 -16.30 -4.39 18.42
C ALA A 369 -17.29 -3.31 18.89
N GLY A 370 -17.74 -2.48 17.95
CA GLY A 370 -18.65 -1.36 18.20
C GLY A 370 -18.02 -0.16 18.94
N SER A 371 -16.74 -0.22 19.31
CA SER A 371 -16.09 0.92 19.98
C SER A 371 -15.78 2.05 19.00
N THR A 372 -15.76 3.28 19.52
CA THR A 372 -15.38 4.48 18.77
C THR A 372 -14.35 5.26 19.56
N HIS A 373 -13.23 5.59 18.93
CA HIS A 373 -12.11 6.28 19.54
C HIS A 373 -11.71 7.48 18.68
N PRO A 374 -11.57 8.70 19.25
CA PRO A 374 -11.05 9.83 18.49
C PRO A 374 -9.56 9.63 18.17
N LEU A 375 -9.11 10.19 17.05
CA LEU A 375 -7.73 10.13 16.57
C LEU A 375 -6.71 10.52 17.65
N TRP A 376 -7.03 11.52 18.48
CA TRP A 376 -6.16 11.96 19.58
C TRP A 376 -6.42 11.20 20.89
N SER A 377 -6.50 9.86 20.81
CA SER A 377 -6.66 8.98 21.98
C SER A 377 -5.52 7.97 22.12
N SER A 378 -5.20 7.63 23.37
CA SER A 378 -4.19 6.63 23.72
C SER A 378 -4.50 5.22 23.17
N PHE A 379 -5.77 4.90 22.86
CA PHE A 379 -6.11 3.64 22.20
C PHE A 379 -5.51 3.60 20.78
N VAL A 380 -5.82 4.61 19.95
CA VAL A 380 -5.34 4.70 18.57
C VAL A 380 -3.82 4.63 18.54
N TRP A 381 -3.12 5.47 19.30
CA TRP A 381 -1.65 5.52 19.23
C TRP A 381 -0.96 4.23 19.70
N ARG A 382 -1.56 3.47 20.62
CA ARG A 382 -1.05 2.15 21.03
C ARG A 382 -1.33 1.07 20.00
N ASN A 383 -2.49 1.12 19.35
CA ASN A 383 -2.85 0.21 18.26
C ASN A 383 -1.90 0.40 17.06
N GLU A 384 -1.71 1.66 16.67
CA GLU A 384 -0.77 2.10 15.63
C GLU A 384 0.71 1.78 15.95
N LEU A 385 1.09 1.80 17.23
CA LEU A 385 2.41 1.34 17.67
C LEU A 385 2.53 -0.19 17.59
N ALA A 386 1.48 -0.95 17.95
CA ALA A 386 1.46 -2.40 17.84
C ALA A 386 1.54 -2.87 16.38
N ASP A 387 0.78 -2.25 15.47
CA ASP A 387 0.87 -2.51 14.02
C ASP A 387 2.28 -2.19 13.48
N SER A 388 2.97 -1.18 14.03
CA SER A 388 4.36 -0.90 13.64
C SER A 388 5.33 -2.06 13.92
N PHE A 389 5.07 -2.92 14.91
CA PHE A 389 5.83 -4.17 15.12
C PHE A 389 5.47 -5.25 14.09
N LEU A 390 4.20 -5.30 13.65
CA LEU A 390 3.79 -6.18 12.55
C LEU A 390 4.46 -5.74 11.24
N GLN A 391 4.28 -4.49 10.84
CA GLN A 391 4.73 -3.94 9.56
C GLN A 391 6.25 -3.81 9.43
N SER A 392 6.93 -3.25 10.45
CA SER A 392 8.36 -2.91 10.34
C SER A 392 9.30 -4.06 10.68
N MET A 393 8.79 -5.14 11.31
CA MET A 393 9.64 -6.21 11.85
C MET A 393 9.09 -7.61 11.53
N ALA A 394 7.86 -7.95 11.95
CA ALA A 394 7.33 -9.29 11.69
C ALA A 394 7.07 -9.55 10.19
N LEU A 395 6.65 -8.54 9.43
CA LEU A 395 6.40 -8.63 8.00
C LEU A 395 7.66 -8.91 7.17
N PRO A 396 8.74 -8.12 7.25
CA PRO A 396 9.96 -8.37 6.49
C PRO A 396 10.75 -9.61 6.95
N LEU A 397 10.70 -9.95 8.24
CA LEU A 397 11.46 -11.08 8.81
C LEU A 397 10.72 -12.42 8.76
N MET A 398 9.37 -12.42 8.80
CA MET A 398 8.56 -13.64 8.86
C MET A 398 7.39 -13.62 7.88
N VAL A 399 6.35 -12.80 8.11
CA VAL A 399 5.00 -13.00 7.54
C VAL A 399 5.02 -13.17 6.02
N ARG A 400 5.82 -12.37 5.30
CA ARG A 400 5.87 -12.44 3.82
C ARG A 400 6.35 -13.79 3.26
N PHE A 401 7.06 -14.59 4.05
CA PHE A 401 7.56 -15.91 3.66
C PHE A 401 6.56 -17.04 3.98
N PHE A 402 5.50 -16.75 4.74
CA PHE A 402 4.54 -17.75 5.23
C PHE A 402 3.11 -17.57 4.67
N TYR A 403 2.91 -16.72 3.66
CA TYR A 403 1.65 -16.65 2.91
C TYR A 403 1.25 -18.02 2.35
N GLY A 404 -0.04 -18.35 2.45
CA GLY A 404 -0.59 -19.66 2.06
C GLY A 404 -0.27 -20.81 3.03
N THR A 405 0.53 -20.57 4.09
CA THR A 405 0.94 -21.64 5.02
C THR A 405 0.14 -21.66 6.32
N PRO A 406 0.02 -22.82 7.00
CA PRO A 406 -0.59 -22.92 8.33
C PRO A 406 0.11 -22.08 9.41
N VAL A 407 1.40 -21.74 9.22
CA VAL A 407 2.18 -20.92 10.18
C VAL A 407 1.58 -19.52 10.29
N LEU A 408 1.15 -18.92 9.18
CA LEU A 408 0.53 -17.59 9.20
C LEU A 408 -0.83 -17.60 9.92
N ALA A 409 -1.62 -18.66 9.74
CA ALA A 409 -2.87 -18.85 10.49
C ALA A 409 -2.61 -19.04 12.00
N LEU A 410 -1.54 -19.74 12.39
CA LEU A 410 -1.14 -19.85 13.80
C LEU A 410 -0.68 -18.50 14.39
N PHE A 411 0.08 -17.71 13.62
CA PHE A 411 0.52 -16.38 14.03
C PHE A 411 -0.65 -15.42 14.26
N PHE A 412 -1.60 -15.33 13.32
CA PHE A 412 -2.78 -14.48 13.50
C PHE A 412 -3.70 -14.96 14.64
N ARG A 413 -3.80 -16.26 14.90
CA ARG A 413 -4.46 -16.77 16.13
C ARG A 413 -3.75 -16.28 17.40
N ALA A 414 -2.42 -16.31 17.42
CA ALA A 414 -1.65 -15.79 18.56
C ALA A 414 -1.78 -14.27 18.72
N LEU A 415 -2.08 -13.52 17.65
CA LEU A 415 -2.48 -12.11 17.71
C LEU A 415 -3.93 -11.90 18.15
N GLY A 416 -4.80 -12.92 18.14
CA GLY A 416 -6.18 -12.86 18.63
C GLY A 416 -7.26 -13.28 17.63
N ALA A 417 -6.90 -13.50 16.35
CA ALA A 417 -7.88 -13.83 15.31
C ALA A 417 -8.47 -15.23 15.47
N LYS A 418 -9.78 -15.35 15.19
CA LYS A 418 -10.52 -16.61 15.27
C LYS A 418 -10.48 -17.29 13.90
N ILE A 419 -9.42 -18.06 13.64
CA ILE A 419 -9.17 -18.70 12.33
C ILE A 419 -9.42 -20.22 12.38
N GLY A 420 -10.23 -20.73 11.46
CA GLY A 420 -10.61 -22.13 11.30
C GLY A 420 -9.52 -23.04 10.71
N ARG A 421 -9.84 -24.32 10.55
CA ARG A 421 -8.99 -25.35 9.96
C ARG A 421 -8.99 -25.24 8.44
N GLY A 422 -7.84 -25.46 7.80
CA GLY A 422 -7.72 -25.44 6.34
C GLY A 422 -7.90 -24.08 5.68
N THR A 423 -7.95 -22.98 6.45
CA THR A 423 -8.04 -21.62 5.92
C THR A 423 -6.78 -21.27 5.11
N TRP A 424 -6.96 -20.70 3.91
CA TRP A 424 -5.88 -20.13 3.09
C TRP A 424 -5.77 -18.63 3.33
N ILE A 425 -4.57 -18.14 3.67
CA ILE A 425 -4.33 -16.72 3.96
C ILE A 425 -3.09 -16.24 3.18
N GLU A 426 -3.30 -15.39 2.18
CA GLU A 426 -2.24 -14.78 1.36
C GLU A 426 -2.15 -13.25 1.56
N SER A 427 -2.69 -12.74 2.66
CA SER A 427 -2.64 -11.33 3.06
C SER A 427 -2.24 -11.19 4.52
N HIS A 428 -1.64 -10.05 4.87
CA HIS A 428 -1.36 -9.64 6.25
C HIS A 428 -2.27 -8.49 6.72
N LEU A 429 -3.16 -8.00 5.85
CA LEU A 429 -4.02 -6.84 6.08
C LEU A 429 -5.24 -7.19 6.95
N LEU A 430 -4.96 -7.55 8.20
CA LEU A 430 -5.91 -7.87 9.27
C LEU A 430 -5.55 -7.01 10.51
N PRO A 431 -5.83 -5.68 10.50
CA PRO A 431 -5.21 -4.73 11.43
C PRO A 431 -5.50 -5.05 12.91
N GLU A 432 -6.77 -5.14 13.29
CA GLU A 432 -7.17 -5.59 14.62
C GLU A 432 -7.53 -7.07 14.58
N ALA A 433 -6.52 -7.93 14.65
CA ALA A 433 -6.67 -9.39 14.56
C ALA A 433 -7.79 -9.96 15.45
N ASP A 434 -8.00 -9.45 16.68
CA ASP A 434 -9.08 -9.84 17.60
C ASP A 434 -10.51 -9.74 17.01
N LEU A 435 -10.71 -8.83 16.06
CA LEU A 435 -11.98 -8.54 15.40
C LEU A 435 -12.17 -9.36 14.11
N CYS A 436 -11.14 -10.11 13.67
CA CYS A 436 -11.20 -10.97 12.50
C CYS A 436 -11.67 -12.39 12.85
N ARG A 437 -12.79 -12.80 12.24
CA ARG A 437 -13.32 -14.17 12.26
C ARG A 437 -13.19 -14.78 10.88
N VAL A 438 -12.60 -15.97 10.80
CA VAL A 438 -12.34 -16.65 9.53
C VAL A 438 -12.63 -18.14 9.71
N GLY A 439 -13.63 -18.66 9.01
CA GLY A 439 -14.14 -20.02 9.16
C GLY A 439 -13.22 -21.10 8.57
N ASP A 440 -13.65 -22.35 8.79
CA ASP A 440 -12.99 -23.54 8.24
C ASP A 440 -13.00 -23.49 6.71
N GLY A 441 -11.85 -23.73 6.08
CA GLY A 441 -11.69 -23.73 4.61
C GLY A 441 -11.91 -22.37 3.92
N ALA A 442 -12.07 -21.27 4.67
CA ALA A 442 -12.20 -19.94 4.10
C ALA A 442 -10.88 -19.48 3.43
N THR A 443 -10.97 -18.57 2.47
CA THR A 443 -9.83 -18.11 1.65
C THR A 443 -9.74 -16.59 1.64
N ILE A 444 -8.62 -16.06 2.13
CA ILE A 444 -8.21 -14.65 2.03
C ILE A 444 -7.07 -14.58 1.02
N ASN A 445 -7.31 -13.96 -0.14
CA ASN A 445 -6.34 -13.91 -1.24
C ASN A 445 -5.33 -12.74 -1.10
N ARG A 446 -4.39 -12.66 -2.06
CA ARG A 446 -3.34 -11.63 -2.10
C ARG A 446 -3.89 -10.22 -2.02
N GLY A 447 -3.40 -9.46 -1.05
CA GLY A 447 -3.74 -8.04 -0.87
C GLY A 447 -5.21 -7.80 -0.53
N SER A 448 -5.97 -8.83 -0.15
CA SER A 448 -7.30 -8.66 0.42
C SER A 448 -7.19 -8.01 1.81
N LEU A 449 -7.99 -6.97 2.06
CA LEU A 449 -8.04 -6.21 3.30
C LEU A 449 -9.30 -6.58 4.09
N LEU A 450 -9.11 -7.11 5.31
CA LEU A 450 -10.18 -7.27 6.30
C LEU A 450 -10.16 -6.02 7.19
N GLN A 451 -10.86 -4.98 6.76
CA GLN A 451 -10.82 -3.68 7.41
C GLN A 451 -11.72 -3.67 8.66
N THR A 452 -11.10 -3.86 9.82
CA THR A 452 -11.73 -3.91 11.15
C THR A 452 -12.06 -2.53 11.73
N HIS A 453 -11.48 -1.46 11.17
CA HIS A 453 -11.80 -0.09 11.56
C HIS A 453 -11.99 0.85 10.37
N LEU A 454 -12.81 1.89 10.54
CA LEU A 454 -12.92 3.00 9.60
C LEU A 454 -12.65 4.33 10.30
N PHE A 455 -11.83 5.17 9.67
CA PHE A 455 -11.75 6.58 10.03
C PHE A 455 -12.87 7.37 9.31
N HIS A 456 -13.71 8.05 10.07
CA HIS A 456 -14.65 9.05 9.55
C HIS A 456 -14.59 10.26 10.48
N ASP A 457 -14.40 11.46 9.94
CA ASP A 457 -14.26 12.71 10.71
C ASP A 457 -13.22 12.63 11.86
N ARG A 458 -12.13 11.88 11.61
CA ARG A 458 -11.06 11.59 12.57
C ARG A 458 -11.52 10.82 13.83
N LEU A 459 -12.63 10.09 13.73
CA LEU A 459 -13.00 9.02 14.64
C LEU A 459 -12.69 7.66 14.03
N MET A 460 -11.93 6.83 14.74
CA MET A 460 -11.75 5.41 14.48
C MET A 460 -12.98 4.66 15.01
N ARG A 461 -13.74 4.02 14.12
CA ARG A 461 -14.89 3.16 14.46
C ARG A 461 -14.52 1.71 14.18
N LEU A 462 -14.54 0.86 15.21
CA LEU A 462 -14.14 -0.54 15.12
C LEU A 462 -15.35 -1.48 15.14
N ASP A 463 -15.24 -2.60 14.44
CA ASP A 463 -16.28 -3.66 14.41
C ASP A 463 -15.71 -5.02 13.97
N GLU A 464 -16.41 -6.12 14.23
CA GLU A 464 -15.96 -7.45 13.76
C GLU A 464 -16.07 -7.57 12.22
N VAL A 465 -15.22 -8.40 11.61
CA VAL A 465 -15.28 -8.82 10.20
C VAL A 465 -15.29 -10.35 10.17
N GLU A 466 -16.36 -10.94 9.63
CA GLU A 466 -16.53 -12.40 9.57
C GLU A 466 -16.54 -12.94 8.14
N LEU A 467 -15.65 -13.90 7.89
CA LEU A 467 -15.71 -14.82 6.75
C LEU A 467 -16.16 -16.18 7.29
N CYS A 468 -17.35 -16.65 6.94
CA CYS A 468 -17.85 -17.96 7.37
C CYS A 468 -17.13 -19.12 6.66
N ASN A 469 -17.45 -20.36 7.02
CA ASN A 469 -16.80 -21.57 6.47
C ASN A 469 -16.84 -21.62 4.93
N GLY A 470 -15.69 -21.85 4.28
CA GLY A 470 -15.56 -21.89 2.83
C GLY A 470 -15.77 -20.56 2.10
N ALA A 471 -15.98 -19.44 2.80
CA ALA A 471 -16.09 -18.13 2.19
C ALA A 471 -14.76 -17.72 1.53
N THR A 472 -14.84 -17.10 0.35
CA THR A 472 -13.67 -16.66 -0.43
C THR A 472 -13.73 -15.17 -0.69
N LEU A 473 -12.70 -14.46 -0.23
CA LEU A 473 -12.48 -13.06 -0.51
C LEU A 473 -11.35 -12.94 -1.56
N GLY A 474 -11.67 -12.53 -2.79
CA GLY A 474 -10.74 -12.48 -3.94
C GLY A 474 -9.59 -11.48 -3.80
N PRO A 475 -8.54 -11.54 -4.63
CA PRO A 475 -7.40 -10.62 -4.52
C PRO A 475 -7.79 -9.13 -4.58
N LEU A 476 -7.07 -8.28 -3.84
CA LEU A 476 -7.22 -6.81 -3.83
C LEU A 476 -8.64 -6.28 -3.46
N THR A 477 -9.45 -7.10 -2.81
CA THR A 477 -10.76 -6.71 -2.25
C THR A 477 -10.62 -6.03 -0.88
N ALA A 478 -11.60 -5.24 -0.48
CA ALA A 478 -11.76 -4.84 0.92
C ALA A 478 -13.14 -5.25 1.46
N SER A 479 -13.17 -5.74 2.70
CA SER A 479 -14.39 -5.92 3.49
C SER A 479 -14.38 -4.95 4.66
N LEU A 480 -15.38 -4.08 4.74
CA LEU A 480 -15.48 -3.02 5.75
C LEU A 480 -15.99 -3.54 7.12
N PRO A 481 -15.91 -2.75 8.21
CA PRO A 481 -16.30 -3.21 9.54
C PRO A 481 -17.78 -3.64 9.61
N GLY A 482 -18.07 -4.68 10.38
CA GLY A 482 -19.41 -5.21 10.59
C GLY A 482 -19.91 -6.09 9.42
N THR A 483 -19.00 -6.54 8.54
CA THR A 483 -19.36 -7.40 7.41
C THR A 483 -19.39 -8.87 7.80
N VAL A 484 -20.33 -9.60 7.19
CA VAL A 484 -20.43 -11.06 7.31
C VAL A 484 -20.51 -11.67 5.92
N ILE A 485 -19.55 -12.50 5.55
CA ILE A 485 -19.47 -13.18 4.26
C ILE A 485 -19.88 -14.63 4.49
N GLY A 486 -21.11 -14.97 4.07
CA GLY A 486 -21.74 -16.25 4.34
C GLY A 486 -20.97 -17.47 3.83
N ALA A 487 -21.31 -18.64 4.40
CA ALA A 487 -20.56 -19.87 4.14
C ALA A 487 -20.59 -20.25 2.65
N GLY A 488 -19.43 -20.58 2.07
CA GLY A 488 -19.28 -20.91 0.66
C GLY A 488 -19.44 -19.73 -0.33
N THR A 489 -19.54 -18.49 0.15
CA THR A 489 -19.75 -17.31 -0.70
C THR A 489 -18.44 -16.78 -1.30
N THR A 490 -18.47 -16.42 -2.59
CA THR A 490 -17.31 -15.90 -3.31
C THR A 490 -17.47 -14.42 -3.64
N VAL A 491 -16.56 -13.58 -3.14
CA VAL A 491 -16.41 -12.17 -3.52
C VAL A 491 -15.29 -12.05 -4.55
N TYR A 492 -15.59 -11.45 -5.70
CA TYR A 492 -14.66 -11.34 -6.82
C TYR A 492 -13.51 -10.35 -6.56
N PRO A 493 -12.39 -10.48 -7.30
CA PRO A 493 -11.23 -9.63 -7.07
C PRO A 493 -11.57 -8.14 -7.26
N VAL A 494 -10.84 -7.27 -6.55
CA VAL A 494 -11.01 -5.80 -6.59
C VAL A 494 -12.43 -5.30 -6.26
N SER A 495 -13.18 -6.08 -5.47
CA SER A 495 -14.52 -5.74 -4.99
C SER A 495 -14.52 -5.14 -3.58
N LEU A 496 -15.57 -4.38 -3.24
CA LEU A 496 -15.74 -3.74 -1.94
C LEU A 496 -17.04 -4.22 -1.27
N VAL A 497 -16.93 -4.91 -0.14
CA VAL A 497 -18.07 -5.29 0.71
C VAL A 497 -18.35 -4.15 1.70
N MET A 498 -19.58 -3.64 1.70
CA MET A 498 -19.95 -2.41 2.41
C MET A 498 -20.05 -2.60 3.92
N ARG A 499 -19.85 -1.52 4.68
CA ARG A 499 -19.94 -1.55 6.15
C ARG A 499 -21.30 -2.09 6.60
N GLY A 500 -21.32 -3.11 7.46
CA GLY A 500 -22.55 -3.74 7.94
C GLY A 500 -23.25 -4.68 6.94
N GLU A 501 -22.63 -4.98 5.80
CA GLU A 501 -23.24 -5.81 4.76
C GLU A 501 -23.09 -7.31 5.06
N HIS A 502 -24.22 -8.04 4.99
CA HIS A 502 -24.26 -9.48 5.17
C HIS A 502 -24.51 -10.17 3.82
N LEU A 503 -23.51 -10.85 3.29
CA LEU A 503 -23.61 -11.60 2.03
C LEU A 503 -24.17 -13.01 2.34
N PRO A 504 -25.31 -13.43 1.77
CA PRO A 504 -25.89 -14.76 2.01
C PRO A 504 -24.95 -15.89 1.62
N GLY A 505 -25.05 -17.05 2.27
CA GLY A 505 -24.22 -18.23 1.98
C GLY A 505 -24.41 -18.79 0.56
N SER A 506 -23.37 -19.42 0.02
CA SER A 506 -23.32 -20.06 -1.30
C SER A 506 -23.69 -19.16 -2.47
N THR A 507 -23.46 -17.84 -2.33
CA THR A 507 -23.70 -16.86 -3.39
C THR A 507 -22.39 -16.36 -4.00
N ARG A 508 -22.48 -15.58 -5.08
CA ARG A 508 -21.31 -14.93 -5.68
C ARG A 508 -21.56 -13.44 -5.90
N TRP A 509 -20.55 -12.63 -5.62
CA TRP A 509 -20.64 -11.17 -5.59
C TRP A 509 -19.45 -10.55 -6.32
N ARG A 510 -19.69 -9.44 -7.02
CA ARG A 510 -18.63 -8.67 -7.70
C ARG A 510 -18.91 -7.18 -7.70
N GLY A 511 -17.85 -6.39 -7.80
CA GLY A 511 -17.93 -4.94 -7.99
C GLY A 511 -17.62 -4.14 -6.74
N ASN A 512 -17.58 -2.82 -6.92
CA ASN A 512 -17.22 -1.86 -5.90
C ASN A 512 -18.26 -0.72 -5.92
N PRO A 513 -19.27 -0.72 -5.04
CA PRO A 513 -19.65 -1.78 -4.09
C PRO A 513 -20.06 -3.10 -4.75
N VAL A 514 -20.01 -4.19 -3.99
CA VAL A 514 -20.46 -5.51 -4.45
C VAL A 514 -21.94 -5.53 -4.86
N ARG A 515 -22.25 -6.38 -5.84
CA ARG A 515 -23.61 -6.76 -6.25
C ARG A 515 -23.65 -8.25 -6.57
N PRO A 516 -24.84 -8.90 -6.53
CA PRO A 516 -24.98 -10.30 -6.92
C PRO A 516 -24.47 -10.53 -8.35
N TRP A 517 -23.61 -11.52 -8.53
CA TRP A 517 -23.06 -11.85 -9.83
C TRP A 517 -24.02 -12.79 -10.58
N SER A 518 -24.73 -12.24 -11.57
CA SER A 518 -25.60 -12.99 -12.47
C SER A 518 -24.85 -13.38 -13.75
N GLU A 519 -24.61 -14.69 -13.93
CA GLU A 519 -23.93 -15.24 -15.12
C GLU A 519 -24.72 -14.98 -16.43
N CYS A 520 -26.06 -14.89 -16.34
CA CYS A 520 -26.93 -14.84 -17.51
C CYS A 520 -26.92 -13.50 -18.29
N ALA A 521 -26.49 -12.40 -17.65
CA ALA A 521 -26.54 -11.05 -18.25
C ALA A 521 -25.31 -10.73 -19.13
N ASP A 522 -24.14 -11.31 -18.82
CA ASP A 522 -22.92 -11.06 -19.58
C ASP A 522 -22.92 -11.85 -20.90
N ALA A 523 -23.44 -13.08 -20.90
CA ALA A 523 -23.61 -13.89 -22.10
C ALA A 523 -24.52 -13.20 -23.15
N THR A 524 -25.59 -12.52 -22.71
CA THR A 524 -26.48 -11.78 -23.62
C THR A 524 -25.88 -10.48 -24.16
N LYS A 525 -24.90 -9.88 -23.48
CA LYS A 525 -24.14 -8.74 -24.03
C LYS A 525 -23.10 -9.18 -25.05
N ILE A 526 -22.39 -10.28 -24.78
CA ILE A 526 -21.43 -10.88 -25.73
C ILE A 526 -22.16 -11.38 -27.00
N GLY A 527 -23.37 -11.94 -26.87
CA GLY A 527 -24.19 -12.40 -28.00
C GLY A 527 -24.89 -11.31 -28.82
N LYS A 528 -24.99 -10.06 -28.34
CA LYS A 528 -25.71 -8.98 -29.04
C LYS A 528 -24.82 -8.04 -29.86
N SER A 529 -23.50 -8.08 -29.72
CA SER A 529 -22.59 -7.25 -30.53
C SER A 529 -22.10 -7.91 -31.82
N SER A 530 -22.77 -8.97 -32.30
CA SER A 530 -22.30 -9.78 -33.45
C SER A 530 -23.34 -10.05 -34.54
N ARG A 531 -24.58 -9.52 -34.46
CA ARG A 531 -25.61 -9.69 -35.50
C ARG A 531 -26.53 -8.48 -35.74
N SER A 532 -25.96 -7.42 -36.32
CA SER A 532 -26.60 -6.44 -37.24
C SER A 532 -25.53 -5.39 -37.57
N SER A 533 -25.18 -5.05 -38.81
CA SER A 533 -25.96 -5.11 -40.06
C SER A 533 -25.11 -5.55 -41.26
N SER A 534 -25.57 -6.57 -41.98
CA SER A 534 -25.11 -6.86 -43.35
C SER A 534 -25.82 -5.90 -44.32
N TRP A 535 -25.11 -4.90 -44.81
CA TRP A 535 -25.50 -4.17 -46.02
C TRP A 535 -24.99 -4.94 -47.23
N ASP A 536 -25.78 -5.90 -47.70
CA ASP A 536 -25.61 -6.51 -49.02
C ASP A 536 -26.91 -6.32 -49.81
N SER A 537 -26.88 -5.38 -50.75
CA SER A 537 -27.90 -5.22 -51.81
C SER A 537 -27.32 -5.74 -53.13
N PRO A 538 -28.16 -6.22 -54.06
CA PRO A 538 -27.79 -7.41 -54.83
C PRO A 538 -27.25 -7.17 -56.25
N SER A 539 -26.65 -8.25 -56.80
CA SER A 539 -26.63 -8.66 -58.22
C SER A 539 -25.71 -7.90 -59.21
N PRO A 540 -25.40 -8.46 -60.41
CA PRO A 540 -25.45 -9.87 -60.86
C PRO A 540 -24.15 -10.36 -61.60
N VAL A 541 -24.23 -11.61 -62.09
CA VAL A 541 -23.30 -12.38 -62.96
C VAL A 541 -22.22 -13.18 -62.22
#